data_AF-A0A934KP35-F1
#
_entry.id   AF-A0A934KP35-F1
#
_cell.length_a   1.000
_cell.length_b   1.000
_cell.length_c   1.000
_cell.angle_alpha   90.00
_cell.angle_beta   90.00
_cell.angle_gamma   90.00
#
_symmetry.space_group_name_H-M   'P 1'
#
loop_
_entity.id
_entity.type
_entity.pdbx_description
1 polymer ?
#
loop_
_entity_poly.entity_id
_entity_poly.type
_entity_poly.pdbx_seq_one_letter_code
_entity_poly.pdbx_strand_id
1 'polypeptide(L)'
;MRRRHWLGLCAWCLLAVVVEVGLYLSYHDHDAGFHWFAHFYAGASAALLLMSLVSWRQRRPVGLPLLWVVAAHLYAMVPDLLFVTGIPHQPWMDVFLGHLTIHYIPGANLTLFAIFMASFAVYLGVISRAAGANDDATMAP
;
A
#
# COMPACT_ATOMS: atom_id res chain seq x y z
N MET A 1 9.73 21.69 19.09
CA MET A 1 9.49 21.10 17.73
C MET A 1 8.86 19.70 17.78
N ARG A 2 9.32 18.77 18.64
CA ARG A 2 8.81 17.38 18.77
C ARG A 2 7.27 17.22 18.82
N ARG A 3 6.54 18.07 19.58
CA ARG A 3 5.06 17.99 19.70
C ARG A 3 4.30 18.24 18.38
N ARG A 4 4.78 19.14 17.51
CA ARG A 4 4.14 19.40 16.21
C ARG A 4 4.28 18.21 15.26
N HIS A 5 5.40 17.49 15.31
CA HIS A 5 5.61 16.29 14.51
C HIS A 5 4.66 15.15 14.91
N TRP A 6 4.43 14.93 16.21
CA TRP A 6 3.48 13.92 16.67
C TRP A 6 2.05 14.22 16.25
N LEU A 7 1.59 15.45 16.41
CA LEU A 7 0.25 15.86 15.97
C LEU A 7 0.07 15.69 14.46
N GLY A 8 1.08 16.04 13.67
CA GLY A 8 1.07 15.82 12.22
C GLY A 8 0.99 14.34 11.85
N LEU A 9 1.75 13.48 12.54
CA LEU A 9 1.71 12.03 12.32
C LEU A 9 0.35 11.43 12.69
N CYS A 10 -0.21 11.80 13.85
CA CYS A 10 -1.54 11.35 14.28
C CYS A 10 -2.63 11.81 13.31
N ALA A 11 -2.59 13.07 12.88
CA ALA A 11 -3.54 13.59 11.89
C ALA A 11 -3.43 12.85 10.56
N TRP A 12 -2.22 12.51 10.13
CA TRP A 12 -2.00 11.74 8.90
C TRP A 12 -2.51 10.30 9.01
N CYS A 13 -2.26 9.62 10.13
CA CYS A 13 -2.81 8.29 10.39
C CYS A 13 -4.35 8.33 10.40
N LEU A 14 -4.94 9.32 11.07
CA LEU A 14 -6.38 9.48 11.11
C LEU A 14 -6.95 9.71 9.72
N LEU A 15 -6.33 10.58 8.92
CA LEU A 15 -6.75 10.84 7.55
C LEU A 15 -6.69 9.58 6.70
N ALA A 16 -5.59 8.82 6.77
CA ALA A 16 -5.46 7.56 6.03
C ALA A 16 -6.57 6.56 6.43
N VAL A 17 -6.84 6.40 7.73
CA VAL A 17 -7.93 5.53 8.21
C VAL A 17 -9.30 6.00 7.70
N VAL A 18 -9.58 7.31 7.75
CA VAL A 18 -10.85 7.86 7.26
C VAL A 18 -11.02 7.63 5.76
N VAL A 19 -9.97 7.83 4.96
CA VAL A 19 -9.98 7.55 3.53
C VAL A 19 -10.25 6.07 3.26
N GLU A 20 -9.50 5.18 3.90
CA GLU A 20 -9.63 3.73 3.71
C GLU A 20 -11.01 3.19 4.14
N VAL A 21 -11.55 3.68 5.26
CA VAL A 21 -12.90 3.34 5.72
C VAL A 21 -13.96 3.87 4.75
N GLY A 22 -13.82 5.11 4.27
CA GLY A 22 -14.74 5.67 3.28
C GLY A 22 -14.75 4.86 1.98
N LEU A 23 -13.57 4.46 1.50
CA LEU A 23 -13.44 3.57 0.34
C LEU A 23 -14.08 2.20 0.61
N TYR A 24 -13.79 1.59 1.77
CA TYR A 24 -14.37 0.29 2.14
C TYR A 24 -15.90 0.32 2.14
N LEU A 25 -16.50 1.34 2.76
CA LEU A 25 -17.95 1.51 2.77
C LEU A 25 -18.51 1.68 1.36
N SER A 26 -17.86 2.48 0.51
CA SER A 26 -18.30 2.67 -0.87
C SER A 26 -18.31 1.36 -1.68
N TYR A 27 -17.34 0.47 -1.48
CA TYR A 27 -17.33 -0.86 -2.10
C TYR A 27 -18.35 -1.81 -1.49
N HIS A 28 -18.55 -1.74 -0.17
CA HIS A 28 -19.53 -2.56 0.52
C HIS A 28 -20.95 -2.28 0.01
N ASP A 29 -21.30 -1.01 -0.20
CA ASP A 29 -22.61 -0.58 -0.71
C ASP A 29 -22.91 -1.11 -2.14
N HIS A 30 -21.90 -1.57 -2.87
CA HIS A 30 -22.02 -2.13 -4.22
C HIS A 30 -21.76 -3.66 -4.26
N ASP A 31 -21.80 -4.35 -3.11
CA ASP A 31 -21.45 -5.77 -2.98
C ASP A 31 -20.05 -6.13 -3.53
N ALA A 32 -19.17 -5.14 -3.61
CA ALA A 32 -17.86 -5.22 -4.25
C ALA A 32 -16.71 -5.28 -3.22
N GLY A 33 -16.99 -5.69 -1.97
CA GLY A 33 -15.99 -5.73 -0.89
C GLY A 33 -14.72 -6.51 -1.25
N PHE A 34 -14.82 -7.55 -2.10
CA PHE A 34 -13.67 -8.26 -2.64
C PHE A 34 -12.70 -7.34 -3.41
N HIS A 35 -13.23 -6.45 -4.24
CA HIS A 35 -12.42 -5.53 -5.04
C HIS A 35 -11.65 -4.56 -4.16
N TRP A 36 -12.27 -4.06 -3.08
CA TRP A 36 -11.56 -3.24 -2.10
C TRP A 36 -10.34 -3.97 -1.53
N PHE A 37 -10.50 -5.21 -1.05
CA PHE A 37 -9.37 -5.99 -0.52
C PHE A 37 -8.32 -6.26 -1.60
N ALA A 38 -8.76 -6.58 -2.82
CA ALA A 38 -7.87 -6.82 -3.95
C ALA A 38 -6.98 -5.61 -4.23
N HIS A 39 -7.59 -4.43 -4.39
CA HIS A 39 -6.89 -3.18 -4.69
C HIS A 39 -6.01 -2.73 -3.53
N PHE A 40 -6.52 -2.81 -2.30
CA PHE A 40 -5.77 -2.44 -1.10
C PHE A 40 -4.52 -3.31 -0.95
N TYR A 41 -4.67 -4.65 -0.93
CA TYR A 41 -3.52 -5.53 -0.70
C TYR A 41 -2.53 -5.50 -1.87
N ALA A 42 -3.00 -5.46 -3.11
CA ALA A 42 -2.11 -5.35 -4.27
C ALA A 42 -1.34 -4.02 -4.27
N GLY A 43 -2.05 -2.89 -4.12
CA GLY A 43 -1.47 -1.56 -4.06
C GLY A 43 -0.50 -1.39 -2.89
N ALA A 44 -0.91 -1.79 -1.69
CA ALA A 44 -0.08 -1.72 -0.49
C ALA A 44 1.18 -2.59 -0.61
N SER A 45 1.07 -3.80 -1.17
CA SER A 45 2.24 -4.67 -1.40
C SER A 45 3.22 -4.02 -2.37
N ALA A 46 2.73 -3.47 -3.49
CA ALA A 46 3.57 -2.76 -4.45
C ALA A 46 4.26 -1.54 -3.82
N ALA A 47 3.53 -0.74 -3.03
CA ALA A 47 4.08 0.37 -2.28
C ALA A 47 5.18 -0.08 -1.31
N LEU A 48 4.95 -1.14 -0.52
CA LEU A 48 5.91 -1.68 0.43
C LEU A 48 7.20 -2.16 -0.26
N LEU A 49 7.09 -2.83 -1.40
CA LEU A 49 8.26 -3.27 -2.17
C LEU A 49 9.03 -2.07 -2.77
N LEU A 50 8.34 -1.06 -3.31
CA LEU A 50 8.98 0.17 -3.77
C LEU A 50 9.66 0.93 -2.63
N MET A 51 8.97 1.12 -1.50
CA MET A 51 9.54 1.77 -0.32
C MET A 51 10.75 1.00 0.21
N SER A 52 10.73 -0.34 0.14
CA SER A 52 11.87 -1.19 0.48
C SER A 52 13.06 -0.92 -0.43
N LEU A 53 12.85 -0.89 -1.75
CA LEU A 53 13.90 -0.60 -2.72
C LEU A 53 14.49 0.80 -2.53
N VAL A 54 13.62 1.81 -2.35
CA VAL A 54 14.05 3.20 -2.11
C VAL A 54 14.81 3.31 -0.80
N SER A 55 14.30 2.72 0.28
CA SER A 55 14.94 2.79 1.60
C SER A 55 16.28 2.05 1.62
N TRP A 56 16.37 0.92 0.95
CA TRP A 56 17.61 0.17 0.80
C TRP A 56 18.67 0.99 0.05
N ARG A 57 18.30 1.62 -1.07
CA ARG A 57 19.21 2.47 -1.84
C ARG A 57 19.65 3.73 -1.10
N GLN A 58 18.72 4.40 -0.41
CA GLN A 58 19.00 5.65 0.29
C GLN A 58 19.56 5.44 1.71
N ARG A 59 19.58 4.19 2.21
CA ARG A 59 19.95 3.82 3.58
C ARG A 59 19.19 4.62 4.64
N ARG A 60 17.93 4.96 4.36
CA ARG A 60 17.03 5.67 5.28
C ARG A 60 15.58 5.32 4.97
N PRO A 61 14.66 5.38 5.95
CA PRO A 61 13.23 5.20 5.68
C PRO A 61 12.69 6.25 4.70
N VAL A 62 11.66 5.90 3.93
CA VAL A 62 10.94 6.90 3.12
C VAL A 62 10.18 7.89 4.00
N GLY A 63 10.01 9.11 3.50
CA GLY A 63 9.11 10.09 4.11
C GLY A 63 7.64 9.71 3.86
N LEU A 64 6.80 9.87 4.89
CA LEU A 64 5.35 9.68 4.83
C LEU A 64 4.92 8.31 4.25
N PRO A 65 5.31 7.17 4.87
CA PRO A 65 5.06 5.84 4.30
C PRO A 65 3.59 5.53 4.02
N LEU A 66 2.66 6.07 4.84
CA LEU A 66 1.23 5.90 4.60
C LEU A 66 0.75 6.57 3.30
N LEU A 67 1.39 7.66 2.86
CA LEU A 67 1.04 8.30 1.58
C LEU A 67 1.31 7.36 0.41
N TRP A 68 2.40 6.60 0.45
CA TRP A 68 2.74 5.62 -0.58
C TRP A 68 1.69 4.52 -0.66
N VAL A 69 1.24 4.02 0.49
CA VAL A 69 0.22 2.96 0.56
C VAL A 69 -1.12 3.46 0.01
N VAL A 70 -1.60 4.62 0.48
CA VAL A 70 -2.86 5.22 0.02
C VAL A 70 -2.80 5.55 -1.48
N ALA A 71 -1.71 6.16 -1.96
CA ALA A 71 -1.56 6.49 -3.37
C ALA A 71 -1.53 5.24 -4.26
N ALA A 72 -0.86 4.17 -3.83
CA ALA A 72 -0.83 2.92 -4.57
C ALA A 72 -2.18 2.19 -4.55
N HIS A 73 -2.93 2.27 -3.45
CA HIS A 73 -4.31 1.76 -3.39
C HIS A 73 -5.22 2.51 -4.38
N LEU A 74 -5.19 3.85 -4.35
CA LEU A 74 -5.96 4.67 -5.30
C LEU A 74 -5.57 4.40 -6.77
N TYR A 75 -4.29 4.18 -7.03
CA TYR A 75 -3.83 3.77 -8.36
C TYR A 75 -4.34 2.38 -8.75
N ALA A 76 -4.32 1.42 -7.83
CA ALA A 76 -4.84 0.07 -8.06
C ALA A 76 -6.35 0.07 -8.37
N MET A 77 -7.10 1.02 -7.80
CA MET A 77 -8.54 1.21 -8.05
C MET A 77 -8.88 1.84 -9.42
N VAL A 78 -7.90 2.33 -10.18
CA VAL A 78 -8.14 3.00 -11.47
C VAL A 78 -9.04 2.19 -12.43
N PRO A 79 -8.90 0.87 -12.58
CA PRO A 79 -9.79 0.07 -13.42
C PRO A 79 -11.27 0.19 -13.02
N ASP A 80 -11.57 0.18 -11.73
CA ASP A 80 -12.94 0.29 -11.21
C ASP A 80 -13.50 1.69 -11.46
N LEU A 81 -12.67 2.74 -11.30
CA LEU A 81 -13.07 4.11 -11.59
C LEU A 81 -13.39 4.30 -13.09
N LEU A 82 -12.57 3.72 -13.97
CA LEU A 82 -12.81 3.76 -15.41
C LEU A 82 -14.10 3.02 -15.78
N PHE A 83 -14.39 1.89 -15.14
CA PHE A 83 -15.64 1.15 -15.34
C PHE A 83 -16.87 1.98 -14.98
N VAL A 84 -16.84 2.71 -13.85
CA VAL A 84 -17.94 3.60 -13.43
C VAL A 84 -18.19 4.72 -14.46
N THR A 85 -17.17 5.14 -15.22
CA THR A 85 -17.33 6.13 -16.31
C THR A 85 -17.85 5.55 -17.63
N GLY A 86 -18.21 4.26 -17.67
CA GLY A 86 -18.73 3.58 -18.86
C GLY A 86 -17.65 3.11 -19.83
N ILE A 87 -16.37 3.18 -19.45
CA ILE A 87 -15.28 2.62 -20.26
C ILE A 87 -15.30 1.10 -20.09
N PRO A 88 -15.29 0.32 -21.19
CA PRO A 88 -15.34 -1.14 -21.12
C PRO A 88 -14.23 -1.67 -20.22
N HIS A 89 -14.57 -2.59 -19.33
CA HIS A 89 -13.61 -3.17 -18.39
C HIS A 89 -12.54 -4.03 -19.08
N GLN A 90 -12.91 -4.68 -20.19
CA GLN A 90 -12.13 -5.74 -20.83
C GLN A 90 -10.74 -5.28 -21.33
N PRO A 91 -10.56 -4.14 -22.04
CA PRO A 91 -9.25 -3.71 -22.51
C PRO A 91 -8.29 -3.33 -21.38
N TRP A 92 -8.82 -2.91 -20.23
CA TRP A 92 -8.02 -2.57 -19.07
C TRP A 92 -7.59 -3.81 -18.28
N MET A 93 -8.37 -4.89 -18.34
CA MET A 93 -7.96 -6.17 -17.77
C MET A 93 -6.67 -6.73 -18.42
N ASP A 94 -6.38 -6.40 -19.68
CA ASP A 94 -5.14 -6.80 -20.37
C ASP A 94 -3.93 -5.93 -19.99
N VAL A 95 -4.15 -4.66 -19.63
CA VAL A 95 -3.09 -3.77 -19.13
C VAL A 95 -2.78 -4.07 -17.67
N PHE A 96 -3.81 -4.38 -16.90
CA PHE A 96 -3.74 -4.79 -15.51
C PHE A 96 -3.95 -6.30 -15.39
N LEU A 97 -3.18 -7.11 -16.14
CA LEU A 97 -3.27 -8.58 -16.20
C LEU A 97 -3.40 -9.29 -14.83
N GLY A 98 -2.94 -8.66 -13.73
CA GLY A 98 -3.15 -9.15 -12.37
C GLY A 98 -4.62 -9.17 -11.91
N HIS A 99 -5.46 -8.24 -12.39
CA HIS A 99 -6.84 -8.05 -11.95
C HIS A 99 -7.74 -9.23 -12.32
N LEU A 100 -7.64 -9.79 -13.55
CA LEU A 100 -8.37 -11.02 -13.90
C LEU A 100 -7.87 -12.23 -13.12
N THR A 101 -6.56 -12.38 -13.02
CA THR A 101 -5.96 -13.56 -12.38
C THR A 101 -6.38 -13.71 -10.93
N ILE A 102 -6.65 -12.59 -10.24
CA ILE A 102 -7.01 -12.57 -8.82
C ILE A 102 -8.35 -13.27 -8.54
N HIS A 103 -9.29 -13.23 -9.49
CA HIS A 103 -10.58 -13.92 -9.37
C HIS A 103 -10.45 -15.44 -9.48
N TYR A 104 -9.35 -15.94 -10.06
CA TYR A 104 -9.09 -17.36 -10.23
C TYR A 104 -8.21 -17.96 -9.13
N ILE A 105 -7.72 -17.15 -8.19
CA ILE A 105 -6.91 -17.64 -7.06
C ILE A 105 -7.87 -18.16 -5.97
N PRO A 106 -7.84 -19.46 -5.63
CA PRO A 106 -8.60 -19.97 -4.50
C PRO A 106 -8.17 -19.28 -3.20
N GLY A 107 -9.12 -18.71 -2.47
CA GLY A 107 -8.79 -17.95 -1.26
C GLY A 107 -8.03 -16.65 -1.54
N ALA A 108 -8.28 -16.01 -2.68
CA ALA A 108 -7.60 -14.79 -3.13
C ALA A 108 -7.30 -13.76 -2.02
N ASN A 109 -8.27 -13.42 -1.16
CA ASN A 109 -8.04 -12.48 -0.04
C ASN A 109 -6.93 -12.94 0.92
N LEU A 110 -6.91 -14.23 1.27
CA LEU A 110 -5.88 -14.78 2.15
C LEU A 110 -4.50 -14.78 1.45
N THR A 111 -4.46 -15.13 0.16
CA THR A 111 -3.23 -15.10 -0.62
C THR A 111 -2.66 -13.68 -0.71
N LEU A 112 -3.50 -12.70 -1.00
CA LEU A 112 -3.10 -11.29 -1.08
C LEU A 112 -2.68 -10.73 0.28
N PHE A 113 -3.40 -11.10 1.34
CA PHE A 113 -3.00 -10.77 2.70
C PHE A 113 -1.62 -11.35 3.04
N ALA A 114 -1.34 -12.60 2.66
CA ALA A 114 -0.03 -13.21 2.87
C ALA A 114 1.08 -12.48 2.09
N ILE A 115 0.82 -12.08 0.84
CA ILE A 115 1.76 -11.27 0.03
C ILE A 115 2.00 -9.90 0.68
N PHE A 116 0.95 -9.25 1.17
CA PHE A 116 1.04 -8.00 1.90
C PHE A 116 1.90 -8.15 3.16
N MET A 117 1.65 -9.17 3.98
CA MET A 117 2.42 -9.44 5.19
C MET A 117 3.90 -9.73 4.88
N ALA A 118 4.18 -10.49 3.82
CA ALA A 118 5.55 -10.74 3.37
C ALA A 118 6.24 -9.45 2.92
N SER A 119 5.56 -8.61 2.12
CA SER A 119 6.07 -7.32 1.66
C SER A 119 6.31 -6.36 2.83
N PHE A 120 5.44 -6.38 3.83
CA PHE A 120 5.58 -5.59 5.05
C PHE A 120 6.80 -6.03 5.86
N ALA A 121 6.98 -7.34 6.04
CA ALA A 121 8.16 -7.90 6.71
C ALA A 121 9.47 -7.52 5.99
N VAL A 122 9.49 -7.53 4.65
CA VAL A 122 10.64 -7.07 3.85
C VAL A 122 10.94 -5.60 4.14
N TYR A 123 9.93 -4.73 4.10
CA TYR A 123 10.11 -3.31 4.39
C TYR A 123 10.66 -3.05 5.79
N LEU A 124 10.09 -3.72 6.81
CA LEU A 124 10.58 -3.64 8.19
C LEU A 124 12.04 -4.12 8.31
N GLY A 125 12.40 -5.19 7.61
CA GLY A 125 13.77 -5.71 7.58
C GLY A 125 14.76 -4.71 6.96
N VAL A 126 14.36 -4.03 5.89
CA VAL A 126 15.20 -3.00 5.24
C VAL A 126 15.42 -1.80 6.15
N ILE A 127 14.36 -1.25 6.75
CA ILE A 127 14.49 -0.04 7.58
C ILE A 127 15.20 -0.32 8.91
N SER A 128 15.05 -1.52 9.48
CA SER A 128 15.78 -1.92 10.69
C SER A 128 17.30 -1.96 10.45
N ARG A 129 17.73 -2.47 9.29
CA ARG A 129 19.16 -2.46 8.90
C ARG A 129 19.69 -1.05 8.68
N ALA A 130 18.89 -0.18 8.07
CA ALA A 130 19.25 1.23 7.87
C ALA A 130 19.40 1.98 9.20
N ALA A 131 18.55 1.67 10.20
CA ALA A 131 18.65 2.26 11.53
C ALA A 131 19.95 1.84 12.24
N GLY A 132 20.25 0.54 12.30
CA GLY A 132 21.47 0.05 12.96
C GLY A 132 22.76 0.58 12.34
N ALA A 133 22.82 0.72 11.01
CA ALA A 133 24.00 1.28 10.33
C ALA A 133 24.28 2.75 10.69
N ASN A 134 23.25 3.53 11.05
CA ASN A 134 23.44 4.92 11.48
C ASN A 134 23.95 4.99 12.93
N ASP A 135 23.51 4.09 13.80
CA ASP A 135 23.97 4.03 15.19
C ASP A 135 25.47 3.72 15.25
N ASP A 136 25.93 2.74 14.46
CA ASP A 136 27.35 2.37 14.36
C ASP A 136 28.23 3.54 13.87
N ALA A 137 27.73 4.31 12.89
CA ALA A 137 28.46 5.46 12.35
C ALA A 137 28.63 6.61 13.35
N THR A 138 27.70 6.76 14.31
CA THR A 138 27.79 7.80 15.34
C THR A 138 28.71 7.45 16.52
N MET A 139 29.09 6.17 16.67
CA MET A 139 29.99 5.71 17.74
C MET A 139 31.45 5.53 17.30
N ALA A 140 31.77 5.76 16.02
CA ALA A 140 33.15 5.76 15.55
C ALA A 140 33.90 7.00 16.11
N PRO A 141 35.00 6.80 16.89
CA PRO A 141 35.73 7.87 17.57
C PRO A 141 36.54 8.78 16.63
#